data_AF-A0A950AXH1-F1
#
_entry.id   AF-A0A950AXH1-F1
#
_cell.length_a   1.000
_cell.length_b   1.000
_cell.length_c   1.000
_cell.angle_alpha   90.00
_cell.angle_beta   90.00
_cell.angle_gamma   90.00
#
_symmetry.space_group_name_H-M   'P 1'
#
loop_
_entity.id
_entity.type
_entity.pdbx_description
1 polymer ?
#
loop_
_entity_poly.entity_id
_entity_poly.type
_entity_poly.pdbx_seq_one_letter_code
_entity_poly.pdbx_strand_id
1 'polypeptide(L)' 'MKSSSWRYQAACRDADARLFFPGRKTAQTPVEIEAAKRLCGICPVQAECLEFALLTRQ' A
#
# COMPACT_ATOMS: atom_id res chain seq x y z
N MET A 1 -17.11 15.25 -4.71
CA MET A 1 -15.97 14.33 -4.98
C MET A 1 -14.85 14.65 -4.01
N LYS A 2 -14.68 13.88 -2.93
CA LYS A 2 -13.48 14.00 -2.10
C LYS A 2 -12.30 13.46 -2.92
N SER A 3 -11.54 14.37 -3.52
CA SER A 3 -10.23 14.10 -4.08
C SER A 3 -9.42 13.30 -3.04
N SER A 4 -8.72 12.26 -3.48
CA SER A 4 -8.00 11.26 -2.69
C SER A 4 -6.80 11.86 -1.92
N SER A 5 -7.02 12.91 -1.14
CA SER A 5 -6.01 13.68 -0.42
C SER A 5 -5.17 12.82 0.51
N TRP A 6 -5.76 11.77 1.07
CA TRP A 6 -5.08 10.78 1.91
C TRP A 6 -3.94 10.07 1.19
N ARG A 7 -4.03 9.87 -0.14
CA ARG A 7 -2.95 9.22 -0.91
C ARG A 7 -1.65 10.03 -0.91
N TYR A 8 -1.73 11.35 -0.77
CA TYR A 8 -0.53 12.20 -0.66
C TYR A 8 0.17 12.08 0.70
N GLN A 9 -0.54 11.61 1.72
CA GLN A 9 -0.01 11.38 3.07
C GLN A 9 0.40 9.92 3.30
N ALA A 10 0.23 9.06 2.28
CA ALA A 10 0.59 7.66 2.40
C ALA A 10 2.11 7.49 2.52
N ALA A 11 2.56 6.83 3.58
CA ALA A 11 3.97 6.52 3.79
C ALA A 11 4.55 5.63 2.65
N CYS A 12 3.70 4.88 1.96
CA CYS A 12 4.10 4.01 0.85
C CYS A 12 4.35 4.77 -0.46
N ARG A 13 4.01 6.07 -0.52
CA ARG A 13 4.08 6.87 -1.75
C ARG A 13 5.49 6.95 -2.34
N ASP A 14 6.50 7.01 -1.47
CA ASP A 14 7.91 7.10 -1.87
C ASP A 14 8.63 5.74 -1.80
N ALA A 15 7.89 4.65 -1.53
CA ALA A 15 8.41 3.28 -1.54
C ALA A 15 8.36 2.67 -2.94
N ASP A 16 9.16 1.63 -3.19
CA ASP A 16 9.09 0.87 -4.44
C ASP A 16 7.74 0.16 -4.56
N ALA A 17 6.97 0.49 -5.62
CA ALA A 17 5.65 -0.08 -5.87
C ALA A 17 5.66 -1.62 -5.96
N ARG A 18 6.80 -2.23 -6.35
CA ARG A 18 6.96 -3.69 -6.41
C ARG A 18 6.83 -4.38 -5.05
N LEU A 19 7.03 -3.64 -3.95
CA LEU A 19 6.78 -4.14 -2.59
C LEU A 19 5.29 -4.40 -2.31
N PHE A 20 4.39 -3.72 -3.02
CA PHE A 20 2.94 -3.89 -2.84
C PHE A 20 2.31 -4.61 -4.03
N PHE A 21 2.90 -4.46 -5.22
CA PHE A 21 2.39 -5.01 -6.48
C PHE A 21 3.51 -5.78 -7.21
N PRO A 22 3.80 -7.01 -6.76
CA PRO A 22 4.80 -7.85 -7.42
C PRO A 22 4.36 -8.19 -8.84
N GLY A 23 5.31 -8.23 -9.78
CA GLY A 23 5.02 -8.53 -11.19
C GLY A 23 4.56 -9.98 -11.40
N ARG A 24 3.84 -10.25 -12.49
CA ARG A 24 3.28 -11.59 -12.83
C ARG A 24 4.27 -12.76 -12.77
N LYS A 25 5.58 -12.50 -12.96
CA LYS A 25 6.63 -13.54 -13.02
C LYS A 25 7.44 -13.67 -11.74
N THR A 26 7.21 -12.82 -10.75
CA THR A 26 8.00 -12.74 -9.52
C THR A 26 7.07 -12.85 -8.34
N ALA A 27 7.08 -14.00 -7.66
CA ALA A 27 6.43 -14.12 -6.36
C ALA A 27 7.16 -13.23 -5.35
N GLN A 28 6.39 -12.67 -4.42
CA GLN A 28 6.95 -11.85 -3.36
C GLN A 28 7.62 -12.75 -2.32
N THR A 29 8.83 -12.39 -1.93
CA THR A 29 9.57 -13.09 -0.88
C THR A 29 8.98 -12.77 0.51
N PRO A 30 9.16 -13.63 1.52
CA PRO A 30 8.74 -13.32 2.89
C PRO A 30 9.33 -12.01 3.42
N VAL A 31 10.56 -11.68 3.02
CA VAL A 31 11.25 -10.44 3.42
C VAL A 31 10.54 -9.21 2.85
N GLU A 32 10.12 -9.26 1.59
CA GLU A 32 9.38 -8.18 0.94
C GLU A 32 7.98 -8.01 1.55
N ILE A 33 7.29 -9.12 1.85
CA ILE A 33 5.99 -9.10 2.54
C ILE A 33 6.11 -8.40 3.90
N GLU A 34 7.12 -8.77 4.70
CA GLU A 34 7.35 -8.16 6.01
C GLU A 34 7.81 -6.70 5.92
N ALA A 35 8.52 -6.31 4.86
CA ALA A 35 8.82 -4.91 4.60
C ALA A 35 7.55 -4.10 4.27
N ALA A 36 6.69 -4.62 3.39
CA ALA A 36 5.43 -3.99 3.02
C ALA A 36 4.49 -3.84 4.21
N LYS A 37 4.36 -4.89 5.04
CA LYS A 37 3.55 -4.86 6.28
C LYS A 37 4.05 -3.83 7.27
N ARG A 38 5.37 -3.75 7.51
CA ARG A 38 5.95 -2.74 8.43
C ARG A 38 5.62 -1.34 7.98
N LEU A 39 5.77 -1.07 6.68
CA LEU A 39 5.47 0.24 6.12
C LEU A 39 3.97 0.56 6.19
N CYS A 40 3.11 -0.42 5.89
CA CYS A 40 1.66 -0.29 6.04
C CYS A 40 1.24 -0.04 7.50
N GLY A 41 1.91 -0.69 8.46
CA GLY A 41 1.62 -0.59 9.89
C GLY A 41 1.94 0.77 10.51
N ILE A 42 2.85 1.54 9.92
CA ILE A 42 3.18 2.91 10.36
C ILE A 42 2.50 4.01 9.53
N CYS A 43 1.71 3.62 8.52
CA CYS A 43 1.13 4.57 7.57
C CYS A 43 -0.03 5.34 8.23
N PRO A 44 -0.03 6.69 8.21
CA PRO A 44 -1.04 7.50 8.89
C PRO A 44 -2.44 7.39 8.27
N VAL A 45 -2.54 6.88 7.04
CA VAL A 45 -3.78 6.78 6.24
C VAL A 45 -4.23 5.34 6.05
N GLN A 46 -3.88 4.45 6.99
CA GLN A 46 -4.21 3.02 6.91
C GLN A 46 -5.73 2.80 6.82
N ALA A 47 -6.53 3.56 7.57
CA ALA A 47 -7.97 3.42 7.61
C ALA A 47 -8.61 3.77 6.25
N GLU A 48 -8.26 4.92 5.68
CA GLU A 48 -8.77 5.36 4.37
C GLU A 48 -8.29 4.44 3.24
N CYS A 49 -7.05 3.94 3.32
CA CYS A 49 -6.51 2.99 2.36
C CYS A 49 -7.27 1.66 2.40
N LEU A 50 -7.57 1.14 3.59
CA LEU A 50 -8.31 -0.10 3.76
C LEU A 50 -9.76 0.05 3.28
N GLU A 51 -10.44 1.13 3.66
CA GLU A 51 -11.80 1.42 3.19
C GLU A 51 -11.85 1.48 1.66
N PHE A 52 -10.90 2.20 1.04
CA PHE A 52 -10.80 2.30 -0.40
C PHE A 52 -10.57 0.92 -1.05
N ALA A 53 -9.60 0.14 -0.56
CA ALA A 53 -9.28 -1.18 -1.10
C ALA A 53 -10.48 -2.14 -1.03
N LEU A 54 -11.26 -2.10 0.05
CA LEU A 54 -12.46 -2.92 0.20
C LEU A 54 -13.58 -2.49 -0.76
N LEU A 55 -13.76 -1.19 -0.99
CA LEU A 55 -14.79 -0.66 -1.87
C LEU A 55 -14.47 -0.86 -3.36
N THR A 56 -13.21 -0.69 -3.77
CA THR A 56 -12.83 -0.67 -5.18
C THR A 56 -12.06 -1.90 -5.64
N ARG A 57 -11.58 -2.75 -4.72
CA ARG A 57 -10.65 -3.86 -4.99
C ARG A 57 -9.39 -3.42 -5.74
N GLN A 58 -8.87 -2.26 -5.35
CA GLN A 58 -7.62 -1.69 -5.87
C GLN A 58 -6.57 -1.68 -4.77
#